data_AF-A0A2K1K9Y2-F1
#
_entry.id   AF-A0A2K1K9Y2-F1
#
_cell.length_a   1.000
_cell.length_b   1.000
_cell.length_c   1.000
_cell.angle_alpha   90.00
_cell.angle_beta   90.00
_cell.angle_gamma   90.00
#
_symmetry.space_group_name_H-M   'P 1'
#
loop_
_entity.id
_entity.type
_entity.pdbx_description
1 polymer ?
#
loop_
_entity_poly.entity_id
_entity_poly.type
_entity_poly.pdbx_seq_one_letter_code
_entity_poly.pdbx_strand_id
1 'polypeptide(L)' 'MNKNTLNGTIPVDLSRCRSLHHLILDHNQISGPLPVALADIPGLTIFAVNWITTFW' A
#
# COMPACT_ATOMS: atom_id res chain seq x y z
N MET A 1 -5.82 8.20 13.57
CA MET A 1 -5.19 9.15 12.63
C MET A 1 -3.75 9.42 13.09
N ASN A 2 -2.84 8.52 12.73
CA ASN A 2 -1.41 8.75 12.91
C ASN A 2 -0.91 9.36 11.61
N LYS A 3 -0.58 10.67 11.61
CA LYS A 3 0.12 11.29 10.49
C LYS A 3 1.58 10.89 10.58
N ASN A 4 1.92 9.77 9.95
CA ASN A 4 3.29 9.34 9.84
C ASN A 4 3.94 10.01 8.62
N THR A 5 5.26 10.18 8.64
CA THR A 5 6.01 10.79 7.54
C THR A 5 6.67 9.73 6.65
N LEU A 6 6.10 8.52 6.58
CA LEU A 6 6.65 7.47 5.71
C LEU A 6 6.52 7.93 4.27
N ASN A 7 7.61 7.84 3.51
CA ASN A 7 7.70 8.27 2.12
C ASN A 7 8.29 7.16 1.25
N GLY A 8 8.34 7.39 -0.06
CA GLY A 8 8.80 6.41 -1.03
C GLY A 8 7.65 5.56 -1.60
N THR A 9 7.98 4.42 -2.17
CA THR A 9 7.03 3.54 -2.87
C THR A 9 6.62 2.34 -2.03
N ILE A 10 5.50 1.72 -2.37
CA ILE A 10 5.10 0.44 -1.76
C ILE A 10 5.97 -0.66 -2.37
N PRO A 11 6.75 -1.43 -1.58
CA PRO A 11 7.61 -2.46 -2.13
C PRO A 11 6.82 -3.69 -2.59
N VAL A 12 7.20 -4.25 -3.74
CA VAL A 12 6.55 -5.44 -4.32
C VAL A 12 6.62 -6.66 -3.39
N ASP A 13 7.65 -6.74 -2.54
CA ASP A 13 7.86 -7.83 -1.60
C ASP A 13 6.75 -7.98 -0.56
N LEU A 14 5.91 -6.96 -0.33
CA LEU A 14 4.72 -7.09 0.54
C LEU A 14 3.74 -8.16 0.03
N SER A 15 3.74 -8.47 -1.27
CA SER A 15 2.98 -9.58 -1.84
C SER A 15 3.33 -10.96 -1.24
N ARG A 16 4.52 -11.08 -0.64
CA ARG A 16 4.99 -12.31 0.01
C ARG A 16 4.39 -12.50 1.40
N CYS A 17 3.78 -11.47 1.98
CA CYS A 17 3.08 -11.55 3.25
C CYS A 17 1.70 -12.23 3.08
N ARG A 18 1.68 -13.56 2.91
CA ARG A 18 0.45 -14.32 2.65
C ARG A 18 -0.60 -14.25 3.77
N SER A 19 -0.18 -13.90 4.98
CA SER A 19 -1.08 -13.69 6.13
C SER A 19 -1.52 -12.23 6.31
N LEU A 20 -1.16 -11.32 5.39
CA LEU A 20 -1.57 -9.93 5.46
C LEU A 20 -3.06 -9.81 5.12
N HIS A 21 -3.82 -9.23 6.05
CA HIS A 21 -5.25 -8.99 5.88
C HIS A 21 -5.58 -7.52 5.69
N HIS A 22 -4.93 -6.64 6.45
CA HIS A 22 -5.15 -5.21 6.42
C HIS A 22 -3.84 -4.48 6.13
N LEU A 23 -3.84 -3.63 5.12
CA LEU A 23 -2.73 -2.73 4.77
C LEU A 23 -3.27 -1.29 4.73
N ILE A 24 -2.97 -0.55 5.78
CA ILE A 24 -3.47 0.82 6.02
C ILE A 24 -2.26 1.76 6.02
N LEU A 25 -2.11 2.51 4.94
CA LEU A 25 -1.00 3.41 4.65
C LEU A 25 -1.47 4.84 4.38
N ASP A 26 -2.77 5.13 4.51
CA ASP A 26 -3.31 6.49 4.46
C ASP A 26 -2.67 7.37 5.56
N HIS A 27 -2.69 8.67 5.33
CA HIS A 27 -2.02 9.69 6.13
C HIS A 27 -0.48 9.58 6.19
N ASN A 28 0.15 9.05 5.13
CA ASN A 28 1.60 9.09 4.90
C ASN A 28 2.01 10.01 3.72
N GLN A 29 3.25 9.92 3.26
CA GLN A 29 3.79 10.57 2.05
C GLN A 29 4.24 9.52 1.01
N ILE A 30 3.63 8.34 1.02
CA ILE A 30 3.88 7.27 0.05
C ILE A 30 3.37 7.70 -1.33
N SER A 31 4.20 7.53 -2.35
CA SER A 31 3.94 7.91 -3.73
C SER A 31 4.50 6.86 -4.70
N GLY A 32 4.28 7.05 -5.99
CA GLY A 32 4.70 6.09 -7.02
C GLY A 32 3.64 5.03 -7.34
N PRO A 33 3.98 4.04 -8.19
CA PRO A 33 3.02 3.08 -8.70
C PRO A 33 2.55 2.11 -7.63
N LEU A 34 1.28 1.73 -7.71
CA LEU A 34 0.73 0.65 -6.90
C LEU A 34 1.22 -0.71 -7.45
N PRO A 35 1.91 -1.55 -6.65
CA PRO A 35 2.34 -2.86 -7.12
C PRO A 35 1.14 -3.77 -7.37
N VAL A 36 0.97 -4.22 -8.61
CA VAL A 36 -0.11 -5.15 -8.98
C VAL A 36 -0.06 -6.46 -8.19
N ALA A 37 1.13 -6.88 -7.75
CA ALA A 37 1.34 -8.07 -6.92
C ALA A 37 0.62 -8.03 -5.56
N LEU A 38 0.16 -6.86 -5.09
CA LEU A 38 -0.70 -6.78 -3.90
C LEU A 38 -2.07 -7.43 -4.12
N ALA A 39 -2.54 -7.50 -5.37
CA ALA A 39 -3.76 -8.20 -5.74
C ALA A 39 -3.64 -9.73 -5.57
N ASP A 40 -2.41 -10.26 -5.55
CA ASP A 40 -2.15 -11.69 -5.37
C ASP A 40 -2.14 -12.12 -3.90
N ILE A 41 -2.36 -11.20 -2.95
CA ILE A 41 -2.39 -11.51 -1.52
C ILE A 41 -3.77 -12.09 -1.19
N PRO A 42 -3.90 -13.41 -0.88
CA PRO A 42 -5.21 -14.07 -0.82
C PRO A 42 -6.10 -13.56 0.33
N GLY A 43 -5.48 -13.09 1.41
CA GLY A 43 -6.18 -12.64 2.62
C GLY A 43 -6.41 -11.13 2.69
N LEU A 44 -5.95 -10.34 1.72
CA LEU A 44 -6.01 -8.88 1.80
C LEU A 44 -7.46 -8.41 1.61
N THR A 45 -8.08 -7.94 2.68
CA THR A 45 -9.48 -7.50 2.73
C THR A 45 -9.62 -6.00 2.91
N ILE A 46 -8.64 -5.35 3.53
CA ILE A 46 -8.62 -3.90 3.74
C ILE A 46 -7.33 -3.34 3.15
N PHE A 47 -7.49 -2.46 2.17
CA PHE A 47 -6.38 -1.71 1.60
C PHE A 47 -6.73 -0.21 1.57
N ALA A 48 -5.94 0.59 2.28
CA ALA A 48 -6.08 2.04 2.33
C ALA A 48 -4.74 2.70 2.03
N VAL A 49 -4.71 3.58 1.03
CA VAL A 49 -3.57 4.44 0.69
C VAL A 49 -4.08 5.86 0.48
N ASN A 50 -3.18 6.85 0.61
CA ASN A 50 -3.53 8.22 0.25
C ASN A 50 -3.97 8.32 -1.21
N TRP A 51 -4.82 9.31 -1.50
CA TRP A 51 -5.33 9.57 -2.83
C TRP A 51 -4.19 9.65 -3.84
N ILE A 52 -4.15 8.64 -4.70
CA ILE A 52 -3.05 8.35 -5.61
C ILE A 52 -3.07 9.42 -6.70
N THR A 53 -2.04 10.27 -6.80
CA THR A 53 -1.82 11.07 -7.99
C THR A 53 -1.31 10.15 -9.10
N THR A 54 -2.22 9.43 -9.76
CA THR A 54 -1.93 8.87 -11.09
C THR A 54 -2.17 9.97 -12.12
N PHE A 55 -1.11 10.62 -12.57
CA PHE A 55 -1.04 11.13 -13.93
C PHE A 55 0.27 10.63 -14.53
N TRP A 56 0.15 10.07 -15.74
CA TRP A 56 1.27 9.84 -16.64
C TRP A 56 2.03 11.16 -16.87
#